data_AF-A0A076H4F7-F1
#
_entry.id   AF-A0A076H4F7-F1
#
_cell.length_a   1.000
_cell.length_b   1.000
_cell.length_c   1.000
_cell.angle_alpha   90.00
_cell.angle_beta   90.00
_cell.angle_gamma   90.00
#
_symmetry.space_group_name_H-M   'P 1'
#
loop_
_entity.id
_entity.type
_entity.pdbx_description
1 polymer ?
#
loop_
_entity_poly.entity_id
_entity_poly.type
_entity_poly.pdbx_seq_one_letter_code
_entity_poly.pdbx_strand_id
1 'polypeptide(L)'
;MKTTPAKRPSGQLQRITKRARGNEYPVFRWRYYRQGDTKLERVDVELGKHVDTLRTRVLIGLGELSAPLLMERWARWRFNYIDELPAWSGQPKDARGIQKAAWWLELPRQPGDPVKLRFRSLGRRDDDDWTAPSGYDFRWKFHRERVAKAEEDGLLLWESLSDDPVLELAKYQWLIGEMTQQIERCEQGLQKVQQQRRQGDLDQRDFEADQRHWLTSQDRWEGHRSDIERAWDWHLERMVAAMPRSRRDEDRRRILALAERHLADGRQQQRWRSEHWDDGTLSWTWTPPADPRPN
;
A
#
# COMPACT_ATOMS: atom_id res chain seq x y z
N MET A 1 -15.37 -0.19 36.18
CA MET A 1 -16.10 0.03 34.91
C MET A 1 -15.28 -0.57 33.78
N LYS A 2 -15.82 -1.54 33.03
CA LYS A 2 -15.18 -2.01 31.79
C LYS A 2 -15.34 -0.90 30.76
N THR A 3 -14.25 -0.23 30.40
CA THR A 3 -14.21 0.66 29.24
C THR A 3 -14.43 -0.23 28.01
N THR A 4 -15.66 -0.21 27.49
CA THR A 4 -15.92 -0.73 26.14
C THR A 4 -14.90 -0.05 25.22
N PRO A 5 -14.07 -0.79 24.45
CA PRO A 5 -13.14 -0.15 23.54
C PRO A 5 -13.97 0.75 22.63
N ALA A 6 -13.75 2.07 22.73
CA ALA A 6 -14.49 3.04 21.94
C ALA A 6 -14.36 2.62 20.48
N LYS A 7 -15.47 2.19 19.86
CA LYS A 7 -15.51 1.86 18.44
C LYS A 7 -14.93 3.06 17.71
N ARG A 8 -13.76 2.90 17.09
CA ARG A 8 -13.15 3.94 16.25
C ARG A 8 -14.24 4.43 15.30
N PRO A 9 -14.62 5.72 15.31
CA PRO A 9 -15.67 6.21 14.44
C PRO A 9 -15.26 5.94 13.00
N SER A 10 -16.06 5.18 12.26
CA SER A 10 -15.80 4.90 10.85
C SER A 10 -15.83 6.22 10.08
N GLY A 11 -14.70 6.62 9.49
CA GLY A 11 -14.65 7.83 8.68
C GLY A 11 -15.54 7.74 7.42
N GLN A 12 -15.82 8.88 6.82
CA GLN A 12 -16.62 9.03 5.61
C GLN A 12 -15.78 9.68 4.50
N LEU A 13 -15.72 9.01 3.35
CA LEU A 13 -15.17 9.58 2.12
C LEU A 13 -16.20 10.50 1.45
N GLN A 14 -15.76 11.70 1.09
CA GLN A 14 -16.57 12.71 0.41
C GLN A 14 -15.81 13.23 -0.81
N ARG A 15 -16.50 13.37 -1.94
CA ARG A 15 -16.02 14.14 -3.08
C ARG A 15 -16.50 15.58 -2.92
N ILE A 16 -15.58 16.52 -2.87
CA ILE A 16 -15.84 17.96 -2.76
C ILE A 16 -15.27 18.69 -3.97
N THR A 17 -15.80 19.87 -4.25
CA THR A 17 -15.25 20.78 -5.26
C THR A 17 -14.44 21.87 -4.57
N LYS A 18 -13.21 22.11 -5.02
CA LYS A 18 -12.39 23.24 -4.58
C LYS A 18 -12.21 24.23 -5.71
N ARG A 19 -12.10 25.50 -5.35
CA ARG A 19 -11.81 26.61 -6.26
C ARG A 19 -10.41 27.15 -5.96
N ALA A 20 -9.55 27.22 -6.97
CA ALA A 20 -8.27 27.91 -6.87
C ALA A 20 -7.94 28.59 -8.22
N ARG A 21 -7.47 29.84 -8.16
CA ARG A 21 -7.10 30.63 -9.36
C ARG A 21 -8.19 30.62 -10.46
N GLY A 22 -9.46 30.72 -10.06
CA GLY A 22 -10.61 30.72 -10.99
C GLY A 22 -11.07 29.35 -11.48
N ASN A 23 -10.33 28.27 -11.23
CA ASN A 23 -10.67 26.93 -11.68
C ASN A 23 -11.29 26.08 -10.57
N GLU A 24 -12.32 25.31 -10.92
CA GLU A 24 -12.91 24.28 -10.07
C GLU A 24 -12.27 22.92 -10.33
N TYR A 25 -11.94 22.19 -9.27
CA TYR A 25 -11.44 20.83 -9.39
C TYR A 25 -12.01 19.91 -8.30
N PRO A 26 -12.29 18.63 -8.64
CA PRO A 26 -12.76 17.66 -7.68
C PRO A 26 -11.63 17.19 -6.77
N VAL A 27 -11.93 17.03 -5.50
CA VAL A 27 -11.02 16.56 -4.46
C VAL A 27 -11.73 15.54 -3.58
N PHE A 28 -11.03 14.48 -3.22
CA PHE A 28 -11.46 13.53 -2.21
C PHE A 28 -11.03 14.00 -0.82
N ARG A 29 -11.96 13.90 0.12
CA ARG A 29 -11.76 14.22 1.54
C ARG A 29 -12.24 13.05 2.39
N TRP A 30 -11.41 12.65 3.34
CA TRP A 30 -11.77 11.73 4.40
C TRP A 30 -12.12 12.48 5.67
N ARG A 31 -13.34 12.34 6.14
CA ARG A 31 -13.80 12.92 7.40
C ARG A 31 -13.90 11.85 8.46
N TYR A 32 -13.22 12.00 9.58
CA TYR A 32 -13.35 11.11 10.73
C TYR A 32 -13.47 11.90 12.03
N TYR A 33 -13.79 11.20 13.11
CA TYR A 33 -13.89 11.78 14.43
C TYR A 33 -12.78 11.21 15.30
N ARG A 34 -11.99 12.10 15.92
CA ARG A 34 -10.97 11.76 16.91
C ARG A 34 -11.49 12.09 18.29
N GLN A 35 -11.21 11.24 19.27
CA GLN A 35 -11.49 11.57 20.67
C GLN A 35 -10.44 12.57 21.17
N GLY A 36 -10.88 13.78 21.50
CA GLY A 36 -10.11 14.75 22.27
C GLY A 36 -10.43 14.65 23.76
N ASP A 37 -9.78 15.49 24.55
CA ASP A 37 -9.83 15.43 26.03
C ASP A 37 -11.24 15.67 26.59
N THR A 38 -12.07 16.45 25.88
CA THR A 38 -13.41 16.84 26.35
C THR A 38 -14.54 16.51 25.37
N LYS A 39 -14.22 16.26 24.09
CA LYS A 39 -15.22 16.00 23.04
C LYS A 39 -14.64 15.24 21.84
N LEU A 40 -15.52 14.72 21.00
CA LEU A 40 -15.14 14.24 19.67
C LEU A 40 -14.84 15.43 18.76
N GLU A 41 -13.63 15.47 18.23
CA GLU A 41 -13.17 16.47 17.28
C GLU A 41 -13.31 15.94 15.86
N ARG A 42 -13.90 16.76 14.98
CA ARG A 42 -14.03 16.44 13.56
C ARG A 42 -12.71 16.74 12.86
N VAL A 43 -12.14 15.72 12.24
CA VAL A 43 -10.91 15.82 11.46
C VAL A 43 -11.22 15.57 9.99
N ASP A 44 -10.85 16.53 9.14
CA ASP A 44 -11.00 16.47 7.70
C ASP A 44 -9.61 16.32 7.06
N VAL A 45 -9.37 15.20 6.38
CA VAL A 45 -8.12 14.90 5.68
C VAL A 45 -8.35 14.95 4.18
N GLU A 46 -7.60 15.81 3.50
CA GLU A 46 -7.63 15.89 2.05
C GLU A 46 -6.73 14.84 1.42
N LEU A 47 -7.29 14.02 0.53
CA LEU A 47 -6.60 12.93 -0.16
C LEU A 47 -6.05 13.36 -1.53
N GLY A 48 -6.63 14.41 -2.12
CA GLY A 48 -6.26 14.95 -3.42
C GLY A 48 -7.30 14.66 -4.50
N LYS A 49 -6.91 14.81 -5.78
CA LYS A 49 -7.80 14.56 -6.93
C LYS A 49 -8.17 13.08 -7.10
N HIS A 50 -7.26 12.20 -6.69
CA HIS A 50 -7.43 10.75 -6.71
C HIS A 50 -7.21 10.19 -5.29
N VAL A 51 -7.77 9.01 -5.00
CA VAL A 51 -7.66 8.36 -3.68
C VAL A 51 -6.44 7.44 -3.56
N ASP A 52 -5.77 7.13 -4.67
CA ASP A 52 -4.58 6.28 -4.76
C ASP A 52 -3.26 7.07 -4.59
N THR A 53 -3.34 8.33 -4.17
CA THR A 53 -2.17 9.19 -4.02
C THR A 53 -1.20 8.64 -2.98
N LEU A 54 0.10 8.94 -3.13
CA LEU A 54 1.12 8.58 -2.13
C LEU A 54 0.71 9.03 -0.72
N ARG A 55 0.14 10.24 -0.59
CA ARG A 55 -0.39 10.74 0.69
C ARG A 55 -1.42 9.77 1.30
N THR A 56 -2.36 9.28 0.51
CA THR A 56 -3.40 8.36 1.00
C THR A 56 -2.79 7.04 1.44
N ARG A 57 -1.86 6.49 0.66
CA ARG A 57 -1.14 5.25 0.97
C ARG A 57 -0.28 5.38 2.23
N VAL A 58 0.43 6.49 2.40
CA VAL A 58 1.17 6.81 3.63
C VAL A 58 0.23 6.87 4.83
N LEU A 59 -0.92 7.54 4.71
CA LEU A 59 -1.91 7.60 5.79
C LEU A 59 -2.53 6.23 6.13
N ILE A 60 -2.65 5.32 5.14
CA ILE A 60 -3.04 3.93 5.36
C ILE A 60 -1.94 3.19 6.13
N GLY A 61 -0.68 3.27 5.70
CA GLY A 61 0.47 2.66 6.38
C GLY A 61 0.67 3.18 7.81
N LEU A 62 0.34 4.46 8.05
CA LEU A 62 0.30 5.06 9.40
C LEU A 62 -0.89 4.62 10.26
N GLY A 63 -1.84 3.85 9.70
CA GLY A 63 -3.06 3.38 10.35
C GLY A 63 -4.12 4.46 10.58
N GLU A 64 -3.99 5.62 9.94
CA GLU A 64 -4.97 6.73 10.02
C GLU A 64 -6.17 6.50 9.09
N LEU A 65 -5.96 5.73 8.03
CA LEU A 65 -6.99 5.35 7.06
C LEU A 65 -7.12 3.83 6.95
N SER A 66 -8.27 3.39 6.45
CA SER A 66 -8.55 1.98 6.17
C SER A 66 -8.73 1.81 4.67
N ALA A 67 -7.82 1.08 4.01
CA ALA A 67 -7.94 0.76 2.59
C ALA A 67 -9.27 0.05 2.25
N PRO A 68 -9.72 -0.98 3.02
CA PRO A 68 -11.03 -1.59 2.78
C PRO A 68 -12.20 -0.61 2.84
N LEU A 69 -12.19 0.29 3.83
CA LEU A 69 -13.26 1.27 3.98
C LEU A 69 -13.20 2.35 2.88
N LEU A 70 -11.99 2.77 2.46
CA LEU A 70 -11.82 3.67 1.32
C LEU A 70 -12.35 3.04 0.03
N MET A 71 -12.04 1.77 -0.23
CA MET A 71 -12.55 1.01 -1.37
C MET A 71 -14.07 0.94 -1.37
N GLU A 72 -14.66 0.52 -0.25
CA GLU A 72 -16.11 0.42 -0.11
C GLU A 72 -16.79 1.78 -0.39
N ARG A 73 -16.24 2.86 0.16
CA ARG A 73 -16.81 4.20 -0.02
C ARG A 73 -16.58 4.72 -1.44
N TRP A 74 -15.40 4.53 -2.02
CA TRP A 74 -15.10 4.90 -3.41
C TRP A 74 -16.06 4.19 -4.36
N ALA A 75 -16.30 2.90 -4.16
CA ALA A 75 -17.20 2.11 -4.98
C ALA A 75 -18.61 2.69 -5.00
N ARG A 76 -19.13 3.13 -3.84
CA ARG A 76 -20.45 3.78 -3.73
C ARG A 76 -20.56 5.04 -4.60
N TRP A 77 -19.47 5.77 -4.75
CA TRP A 77 -19.42 6.96 -5.61
C TRP A 77 -19.23 6.61 -7.08
N ARG A 78 -18.34 5.67 -7.38
CA ARG A 78 -17.94 5.30 -8.75
C ARG A 78 -19.04 4.53 -9.48
N PHE A 79 -19.80 3.72 -8.76
CA PHE A 79 -20.87 2.87 -9.27
C PHE A 79 -22.25 3.41 -8.86
N ASN A 80 -22.39 4.74 -8.82
CA ASN A 80 -23.65 5.40 -8.51
C ASN A 80 -24.78 4.97 -9.46
N TYR A 81 -24.47 4.71 -10.73
CA TYR A 81 -25.42 4.23 -11.74
C TYR A 81 -26.04 2.86 -11.46
N ILE A 82 -25.58 2.11 -10.45
CA ILE A 82 -26.30 0.97 -9.89
C ILE A 82 -27.39 1.53 -8.94
N ASP A 83 -28.17 2.49 -9.43
CA ASP A 83 -29.07 3.34 -8.65
C ASP A 83 -30.24 2.53 -8.02
N GLU A 84 -30.52 1.33 -8.55
CA GLU A 84 -31.62 0.49 -8.09
C GLU A 84 -31.24 -0.44 -6.92
N LEU A 85 -29.94 -0.58 -6.61
CA LEU A 85 -29.46 -1.50 -5.56
C LEU A 85 -28.65 -0.76 -4.50
N PRO A 86 -29.11 -0.67 -3.24
CA PRO A 86 -28.29 -0.14 -2.16
C PRO A 86 -26.98 -0.92 -1.97
N ALA A 87 -25.88 -0.23 -1.67
CA ALA A 87 -24.65 -0.90 -1.25
C ALA A 87 -24.87 -1.62 0.10
N TRP A 88 -24.44 -2.88 0.20
CA TRP A 88 -24.58 -3.71 1.38
C TRP A 88 -23.66 -3.19 2.49
N SER A 89 -24.24 -2.89 3.64
CA SER A 89 -23.56 -2.27 4.79
C SER A 89 -23.21 -3.25 5.91
N GLY A 90 -23.27 -4.56 5.67
CA GLY A 90 -23.01 -5.57 6.69
C GLY A 90 -24.17 -5.85 7.65
N GLN A 91 -25.28 -5.10 7.59
CA GLN A 91 -26.49 -5.40 8.34
C GLN A 91 -27.65 -5.73 7.39
N PRO A 92 -28.17 -6.96 7.40
CA PRO A 92 -29.49 -7.20 6.85
C PRO A 92 -30.48 -6.57 7.85
N LYS A 93 -31.47 -5.85 7.33
CA LYS A 93 -32.74 -5.42 7.97
C LYS A 93 -32.91 -3.90 8.00
N ASP A 94 -33.94 -3.43 7.31
CA ASP A 94 -34.64 -2.24 7.74
C ASP A 94 -35.36 -2.50 9.09
N ALA A 95 -35.96 -1.47 9.69
CA ALA A 95 -36.72 -1.60 10.94
C ALA A 95 -37.90 -2.63 10.87
N ARG A 96 -38.21 -3.17 9.68
CA ARG A 96 -39.28 -4.14 9.39
C ARG A 96 -38.75 -5.53 9.04
N GLY A 97 -37.45 -5.77 9.12
CA GLY A 97 -36.86 -7.09 8.86
C GLY A 97 -36.68 -7.44 7.38
N ILE A 98 -36.97 -6.52 6.45
CA ILE A 98 -36.91 -6.77 5.01
C ILE A 98 -35.46 -6.57 4.55
N GLN A 99 -34.87 -7.60 3.96
CA GLN A 99 -33.61 -7.44 3.21
C GLN A 99 -33.95 -6.64 1.95
N LYS A 100 -33.20 -5.60 1.59
CA LYS A 100 -33.28 -5.01 0.25
C LYS A 100 -32.19 -5.65 -0.59
N ALA A 101 -32.43 -5.89 -1.88
CA ALA A 101 -31.38 -6.37 -2.78
C ALA A 101 -30.19 -5.40 -2.70
N ALA A 102 -28.96 -5.91 -2.63
CA ALA A 102 -27.80 -5.09 -2.33
C ALA A 102 -26.53 -5.59 -3.00
N TRP A 103 -25.55 -4.71 -3.18
CA TRP A 103 -24.25 -5.07 -3.76
C TRP A 103 -23.08 -4.73 -2.83
N TRP A 104 -21.97 -5.46 -2.90
CA TRP A 104 -20.73 -5.10 -2.22
C TRP A 104 -19.51 -5.47 -3.07
N LEU A 105 -18.39 -4.80 -2.80
CA LEU A 105 -17.10 -5.28 -3.29
C LEU A 105 -16.55 -6.32 -2.32
N GLU A 106 -16.32 -7.52 -2.83
CA GLU A 106 -15.46 -8.51 -2.19
C GLU A 106 -14.02 -8.16 -2.55
N LEU A 107 -13.24 -7.81 -1.53
CA LEU A 107 -11.82 -7.47 -1.68
C LEU A 107 -10.97 -8.75 -1.73
N PRO A 108 -9.84 -8.71 -2.45
CA PRO A 108 -8.86 -9.80 -2.50
C PRO A 108 -8.45 -10.26 -1.12
N ARG A 109 -8.40 -11.58 -0.90
CA ARG A 109 -7.93 -12.17 0.36
C ARG A 109 -6.45 -12.54 0.28
N GLN A 110 -5.98 -12.85 -0.92
CA GLN A 110 -4.59 -13.16 -1.23
C GLN A 110 -4.10 -12.28 -2.39
N PRO A 111 -2.78 -12.05 -2.50
CA PRO A 111 -2.20 -11.43 -3.69
C PRO A 111 -2.60 -12.21 -4.96
N GLY A 112 -3.05 -11.50 -6.00
CA GLY A 112 -3.51 -12.10 -7.25
C GLY A 112 -4.99 -12.52 -7.28
N ASP A 113 -5.70 -12.50 -6.14
CA ASP A 113 -7.15 -12.64 -6.16
C ASP A 113 -7.79 -11.40 -6.82
N PRO A 114 -8.85 -11.55 -7.63
CA PRO A 114 -9.54 -10.41 -8.20
C PRO A 114 -10.48 -9.74 -7.17
N VAL A 115 -10.65 -8.42 -7.30
CA VAL A 115 -11.80 -7.73 -6.70
C VAL A 115 -13.06 -8.21 -7.40
N LYS A 116 -14.10 -8.59 -6.63
CA LYS A 116 -15.37 -9.06 -7.21
C LYS A 116 -16.53 -8.20 -6.75
N LEU A 117 -17.39 -7.80 -7.67
CA LEU A 117 -18.65 -7.16 -7.35
C LEU A 117 -19.69 -8.25 -7.08
N ARG A 118 -20.21 -8.26 -5.86
CA ARG A 118 -21.17 -9.27 -5.41
C ARG A 118 -22.55 -8.65 -5.27
N PHE A 119 -23.55 -9.47 -5.54
CA PHE A 119 -24.95 -9.10 -5.44
C PHE A 119 -25.67 -10.08 -4.53
N ARG A 120 -26.52 -9.56 -3.65
CA ARG A 120 -27.47 -10.34 -2.87
C ARG A 120 -28.86 -10.04 -3.43
N SER A 121 -29.44 -11.03 -4.10
CA SER A 121 -30.83 -10.98 -4.51
C SER A 121 -31.75 -11.27 -3.32
N LEU A 122 -32.92 -10.65 -3.31
CA LEU A 122 -34.06 -11.09 -2.51
C LEU A 122 -34.79 -12.19 -3.27
N GLY A 123 -35.13 -13.27 -2.59
CA GLY A 123 -36.16 -14.18 -3.09
C GLY A 123 -37.45 -13.42 -3.37
N ARG A 124 -38.10 -13.80 -4.48
CA ARG A 124 -39.49 -13.42 -4.81
C ARG A 124 -40.36 -13.57 -3.56
N ARG A 125 -41.17 -12.56 -3.28
CA ARG A 125 -42.43 -12.80 -2.55
C ARG A 125 -43.45 -13.13 -3.64
N ASP A 126 -44.24 -14.17 -3.38
CA ASP A 126 -45.14 -14.82 -4.33
C ASP A 126 -46.07 -13.86 -5.10
N ASP A 127 -46.26 -14.24 -6.36
CA ASP A 127 -47.41 -14.11 -7.26
C ASP A 127 -47.96 -12.73 -7.70
N ASP A 128 -48.08 -12.63 -9.03
CA ASP A 128 -49.01 -11.80 -9.82
C ASP A 128 -48.79 -10.29 -10.02
N ASP A 129 -47.56 -9.81 -9.99
CA ASP A 129 -47.26 -8.50 -10.58
C ASP A 129 -46.02 -8.50 -11.49
N TRP A 130 -46.28 -8.74 -12.79
CA TRP A 130 -45.28 -8.61 -13.86
C TRP A 130 -44.96 -7.15 -14.20
N THR A 131 -45.56 -6.16 -13.53
CA THR A 131 -45.36 -4.74 -13.83
C THR A 131 -44.34 -4.03 -12.94
N ALA A 132 -43.79 -4.70 -11.93
CA ALA A 132 -42.67 -4.16 -11.14
C ALA A 132 -41.35 -4.38 -11.90
N PRO A 133 -40.58 -3.33 -12.23
CA PRO A 133 -39.28 -3.51 -12.88
C PRO A 133 -38.33 -4.17 -11.87
N SER A 134 -38.15 -5.50 -11.99
CA SER A 134 -37.02 -6.20 -11.40
C SER A 134 -35.76 -5.85 -12.22
N GLY A 135 -35.30 -4.61 -12.08
CA GLY A 135 -34.61 -3.84 -13.13
C GLY A 135 -33.14 -4.13 -13.40
N TYR A 136 -32.55 -5.20 -12.87
CA TYR A 136 -31.17 -5.62 -13.21
C TYR A 136 -31.12 -7.06 -13.71
N ASP A 137 -31.25 -7.25 -15.03
CA ASP A 137 -30.95 -8.53 -15.68
C ASP A 137 -29.46 -8.60 -16.06
N PHE A 138 -28.68 -9.29 -15.22
CA PHE A 138 -27.25 -9.52 -15.44
C PHE A 138 -26.93 -10.36 -16.68
N ARG A 139 -27.93 -10.86 -17.43
CA ARG A 139 -27.70 -11.51 -18.73
C ARG A 139 -27.37 -10.49 -19.82
N TRP A 140 -27.79 -9.24 -19.68
CA TRP A 140 -27.56 -8.22 -20.71
C TRP A 140 -26.07 -7.90 -20.79
N LYS A 141 -25.54 -7.90 -22.02
CA LYS A 141 -24.11 -7.66 -22.30
C LYS A 141 -23.61 -6.35 -21.68
N PHE A 142 -24.39 -5.27 -21.79
CA PHE A 142 -24.08 -3.96 -21.23
C PHE A 142 -23.86 -3.99 -19.71
N HIS A 143 -24.72 -4.68 -18.94
CA HIS A 143 -24.55 -4.79 -17.49
C HIS A 143 -23.30 -5.63 -17.13
N ARG A 144 -23.03 -6.71 -17.87
CA ARG A 144 -21.83 -7.54 -17.67
C ARG A 144 -20.54 -6.75 -17.91
N GLU A 145 -20.48 -5.96 -18.97
CA GLU A 145 -19.30 -5.12 -19.28
C GLU A 145 -19.06 -4.05 -18.21
N ARG A 146 -20.13 -3.44 -17.67
CA ARG A 146 -19.99 -2.47 -16.57
C ARG A 146 -19.50 -3.10 -15.28
N VAL A 147 -19.98 -4.30 -14.95
CA VAL A 147 -19.49 -5.07 -13.79
C VAL A 147 -18.02 -5.43 -13.97
N ALA A 148 -17.63 -5.95 -15.13
CA ALA A 148 -16.23 -6.29 -15.41
C ALA A 148 -15.31 -5.06 -15.28
N LYS A 149 -15.71 -3.92 -15.84
CA LYS A 149 -14.97 -2.66 -15.71
C LYS A 149 -14.90 -2.17 -14.26
N ALA A 150 -15.96 -2.35 -13.48
CA ALA A 150 -16.00 -2.01 -12.07
C ALA A 150 -15.02 -2.85 -11.23
N GLU A 151 -14.95 -4.14 -11.52
CA GLU A 151 -14.00 -5.08 -10.91
C GLU A 151 -12.56 -4.74 -11.30
N GLU A 152 -12.30 -4.40 -12.57
CA GLU A 152 -10.99 -3.96 -13.05
C GLU A 152 -10.54 -2.64 -12.41
N ASP A 153 -11.35 -1.57 -12.49
CA ASP A 153 -11.06 -0.27 -11.86
C ASP A 153 -10.84 -0.46 -10.34
N GLY A 154 -11.63 -1.36 -9.73
CA GLY A 154 -11.53 -1.69 -8.31
C GLY A 154 -10.27 -2.45 -7.94
N LEU A 155 -9.84 -3.41 -8.77
CA LEU A 155 -8.60 -4.16 -8.57
C LEU A 155 -7.38 -3.24 -8.65
N LEU A 156 -7.30 -2.40 -9.68
CA LEU A 156 -6.21 -1.42 -9.84
C LEU A 156 -6.11 -0.48 -8.62
N LEU A 157 -7.26 -0.01 -8.13
CA LEU A 157 -7.27 0.83 -6.93
C LEU A 157 -6.87 0.04 -5.68
N TRP A 158 -7.35 -1.20 -5.51
CA TRP A 158 -7.02 -2.03 -4.37
C TRP A 158 -5.53 -2.35 -4.32
N GLU A 159 -4.92 -2.73 -5.44
CA GLU A 159 -3.49 -2.98 -5.55
C GLU A 159 -2.69 -1.72 -5.15
N SER A 160 -3.10 -0.56 -5.66
CA SER A 160 -2.46 0.70 -5.28
C SER A 160 -2.60 1.01 -3.78
N LEU A 161 -3.80 0.86 -3.19
CA LEU A 161 -4.01 1.14 -1.77
C LEU A 161 -3.39 0.11 -0.82
N SER A 162 -3.12 -1.10 -1.30
CA SER A 162 -2.52 -2.20 -0.54
C SER A 162 -0.99 -2.19 -0.61
N ASP A 163 -0.43 -1.48 -1.58
CA ASP A 163 1.00 -1.17 -1.63
C ASP A 163 1.37 -0.20 -0.50
N ASP A 164 1.92 -0.76 0.59
CA ASP A 164 2.30 0.00 1.78
C ASP A 164 3.70 0.63 1.61
N PRO A 165 3.79 1.96 1.42
CA PRO A 165 5.08 2.62 1.22
C PRO A 165 5.99 2.57 2.46
N VAL A 166 5.43 2.37 3.66
CA VAL A 166 6.22 2.22 4.89
C VAL A 166 6.89 0.84 4.93
N LEU A 167 6.20 -0.19 4.44
CA LEU A 167 6.75 -1.54 4.31
C LEU A 167 7.88 -1.56 3.26
N GLU A 168 7.72 -0.83 2.16
CA GLU A 168 8.76 -0.69 1.13
C GLU A 168 10.01 0.03 1.68
N LEU A 169 9.86 1.05 2.53
CA LEU A 169 11.00 1.66 3.25
C LEU A 169 11.73 0.66 4.14
N ALA A 170 10.98 -0.16 4.90
CA ALA A 170 11.57 -1.19 5.76
C ALA A 170 12.34 -2.23 4.95
N LYS A 171 11.83 -2.57 3.76
CA LYS A 171 12.49 -3.48 2.82
C LYS A 171 13.82 -2.92 2.30
N TYR A 172 13.90 -1.64 1.94
CA TYR A 172 15.18 -1.02 1.59
C TYR A 172 16.18 -1.05 2.75
N GLN A 173 15.75 -0.78 3.98
CA GLN A 173 16.63 -0.89 5.16
C GLN A 173 17.14 -2.32 5.37
N TRP A 174 16.26 -3.31 5.19
CA TRP A 174 16.67 -4.72 5.23
C TRP A 174 17.72 -5.02 4.15
N LEU A 175 17.50 -4.61 2.90
CA LEU A 175 18.45 -4.79 1.81
C LEU A 175 19.81 -4.14 2.12
N ILE A 176 19.83 -2.91 2.66
CA ILE A 176 21.07 -2.23 3.08
C ILE A 176 21.81 -3.07 4.13
N GLY A 177 21.08 -3.65 5.08
CA GLY A 177 21.64 -4.57 6.08
C GLY A 177 22.25 -5.82 5.48
N GLU A 178 21.57 -6.46 4.52
CA GLU A 178 22.08 -7.64 3.80
C GLU A 178 23.34 -7.29 2.98
N MET A 179 23.35 -6.14 2.29
CA MET A 179 24.53 -5.67 1.55
C MET A 179 25.71 -5.41 2.48
N THR A 180 25.47 -4.79 3.64
CA THR A 180 26.50 -4.51 4.63
C THR A 180 27.13 -5.81 5.14
N GLN A 181 26.32 -6.84 5.40
CA GLN A 181 26.85 -8.16 5.78
C GLN A 181 27.69 -8.81 4.67
N GLN A 182 27.35 -8.62 3.38
CA GLN A 182 28.19 -9.13 2.29
C GLN A 182 29.51 -8.37 2.18
N ILE A 183 29.50 -7.05 2.37
CA ILE A 183 30.72 -6.23 2.40
C ILE A 183 31.64 -6.71 3.53
N GLU A 184 31.12 -6.91 4.73
CA GLU A 184 31.88 -7.45 5.86
C GLU A 184 32.46 -8.85 5.56
N ARG A 185 31.72 -9.71 4.84
CA ARG A 185 32.24 -11.02 4.40
C ARG A 185 33.38 -10.87 3.38
N CYS A 186 33.29 -9.91 2.46
CA CYS A 186 34.36 -9.62 1.53
C CYS A 186 35.61 -9.12 2.26
N GLU A 187 35.47 -8.23 3.23
CA GLU A 187 36.57 -7.75 4.07
C GLU A 187 37.24 -8.89 4.85
N GLN A 188 36.46 -9.78 5.45
CA GLN A 188 36.98 -10.98 6.12
C GLN A 188 37.69 -11.92 5.14
N GLY A 189 37.16 -12.08 3.92
CA GLY A 189 37.80 -12.83 2.84
C GLY A 189 39.17 -12.25 2.46
N LEU A 190 39.24 -10.93 2.28
CA LEU A 190 40.50 -10.21 2.00
C LEU A 190 41.52 -10.40 3.11
N GLN A 191 41.11 -10.28 4.38
CA GLN A 191 42.00 -10.51 5.52
C GLN A 191 42.55 -11.94 5.55
N LYS A 192 41.73 -12.94 5.26
CA LYS A 192 42.15 -14.35 5.17
C LYS A 192 43.17 -14.58 4.06
N VAL A 193 42.92 -14.03 2.87
CA VAL A 193 43.84 -14.11 1.71
C VAL A 193 45.19 -13.45 2.05
N GLN A 194 45.16 -12.28 2.71
CA GLN A 194 46.38 -11.62 3.19
C GLN A 194 47.13 -12.45 4.25
N GLN A 195 46.41 -13.10 5.16
CA GLN A 195 47.01 -13.96 6.19
C GLN A 195 47.68 -15.19 5.57
N GLN A 196 46.99 -15.89 4.66
CA GLN A 196 47.52 -17.06 3.96
C GLN A 196 48.78 -16.70 3.14
N ARG A 197 48.80 -15.53 2.49
CA ARG A 197 50.00 -15.04 1.81
C ARG A 197 51.17 -14.82 2.76
N ARG A 198 50.93 -14.26 3.95
CA ARG A 198 51.96 -14.09 4.99
C ARG A 198 52.47 -15.43 5.54
N GLN A 199 51.60 -16.44 5.58
CA GLN A 199 51.94 -17.80 6.03
C GLN A 199 52.68 -18.62 4.95
N GLY A 200 52.70 -18.13 3.71
CA GLY A 200 53.33 -18.82 2.58
C GLY A 200 52.44 -19.85 1.90
N ASP A 201 51.16 -19.90 2.26
CA ASP A 201 50.19 -20.90 1.77
C ASP A 201 49.66 -20.58 0.36
N LEU A 202 49.86 -19.34 -0.11
CA LEU A 202 49.43 -18.85 -1.41
C LEU A 202 50.62 -18.37 -2.24
N ASP A 203 50.65 -18.76 -3.51
CA ASP A 203 51.57 -18.18 -4.48
C ASP A 203 51.16 -16.72 -4.83
N GLN A 204 52.03 -15.99 -5.52
CA GLN A 204 51.75 -14.58 -5.86
C GLN A 204 50.55 -14.45 -6.81
N ARG A 205 50.38 -15.40 -7.73
CA ARG A 205 49.37 -15.33 -8.79
C ARG A 205 47.98 -15.58 -8.22
N ASP A 206 47.85 -16.59 -7.37
CA ASP A 206 46.63 -17.00 -6.70
C ASP A 206 46.22 -15.94 -5.68
N PHE A 207 47.18 -15.37 -4.94
CA PHE A 207 46.93 -14.21 -4.06
C PHE A 207 46.33 -13.03 -4.84
N GLU A 208 46.93 -12.63 -5.96
CA GLU A 208 46.42 -11.53 -6.78
C GLU A 208 45.06 -11.85 -7.43
N ALA A 209 44.80 -13.11 -7.78
CA ALA A 209 43.51 -13.53 -8.32
C ALA A 209 42.41 -13.46 -7.25
N ASP A 210 42.65 -14.03 -6.08
CA ASP A 210 41.72 -14.04 -4.96
C ASP A 210 41.47 -12.63 -4.42
N GLN A 211 42.53 -11.83 -4.29
CA GLN A 211 42.41 -10.44 -3.87
C GLN A 211 41.54 -9.64 -4.84
N ARG A 212 41.75 -9.79 -6.16
CA ARG A 212 40.90 -9.14 -7.18
C ARG A 212 39.45 -9.61 -7.10
N HIS A 213 39.22 -10.90 -6.89
CA HIS A 213 37.86 -11.45 -6.76
C HIS A 213 37.10 -10.81 -5.60
N TRP A 214 37.73 -10.73 -4.43
CA TRP A 214 37.10 -10.12 -3.26
C TRP A 214 36.88 -8.61 -3.40
N LEU A 215 37.85 -7.87 -3.94
CA LEU A 215 37.70 -6.42 -4.18
C LEU A 215 36.59 -6.14 -5.20
N THR A 216 36.54 -6.88 -6.32
CA THR A 216 35.48 -6.72 -7.32
C THR A 216 34.09 -7.00 -6.73
N SER A 217 34.00 -8.00 -5.86
CA SER A 217 32.75 -8.34 -5.16
C SER A 217 32.35 -7.25 -4.17
N GLN A 218 33.32 -6.73 -3.40
CA GLN A 218 33.09 -5.62 -2.47
C GLN A 218 32.60 -4.38 -3.20
N ASP A 219 33.29 -3.96 -4.27
CA ASP A 219 32.90 -2.79 -5.08
C ASP A 219 31.47 -2.92 -5.62
N ARG A 220 31.10 -4.12 -6.07
CA ARG A 220 29.73 -4.41 -6.52
C ARG A 220 28.71 -4.23 -5.39
N TRP A 221 28.98 -4.77 -4.21
CA TRP A 221 28.08 -4.66 -3.07
C TRP A 221 27.96 -3.23 -2.55
N GLU A 222 29.06 -2.49 -2.51
CA GLU A 222 29.07 -1.07 -2.15
C GLU A 222 28.27 -0.22 -3.14
N GLY A 223 28.43 -0.48 -4.45
CA GLY A 223 27.63 0.17 -5.50
C GLY A 223 26.13 -0.08 -5.31
N HIS A 224 25.73 -1.33 -5.11
CA HIS A 224 24.33 -1.68 -4.85
C HIS A 224 23.80 -1.04 -3.56
N ARG A 225 24.58 -1.05 -2.46
CA ARG A 225 24.18 -0.42 -1.20
C ARG A 225 23.90 1.07 -1.40
N SER A 226 24.79 1.78 -2.08
CA SER A 226 24.65 3.21 -2.38
C SER A 226 23.39 3.53 -3.20
N ASP A 227 23.07 2.70 -4.20
CA ASP A 227 21.85 2.88 -4.98
C ASP A 227 20.58 2.64 -4.15
N ILE A 228 20.59 1.65 -3.25
CA ILE A 228 19.46 1.38 -2.34
C ILE A 228 19.31 2.49 -1.29
N GLU A 229 20.41 3.00 -0.72
CA GLU A 229 20.40 4.14 0.19
C GLU A 229 19.76 5.37 -0.48
N ARG A 230 20.13 5.65 -1.73
CA ARG A 230 19.54 6.73 -2.51
C ARG A 230 18.03 6.51 -2.75
N ALA A 231 17.63 5.28 -3.06
CA ALA A 231 16.22 4.93 -3.23
C ALA A 231 15.43 5.11 -1.93
N TRP A 232 16.00 4.71 -0.80
CA TRP A 232 15.42 4.87 0.53
C TRP A 232 15.20 6.35 0.88
N ASP A 233 16.25 7.17 0.73
CA ASP A 233 16.18 8.62 0.99
C ASP A 233 15.10 9.27 0.13
N TRP A 234 15.12 8.98 -1.17
CA TRP A 234 14.16 9.52 -2.12
C TRP A 234 12.71 9.13 -1.75
N HIS A 235 12.48 7.88 -1.37
CA HIS A 235 11.14 7.40 -1.03
C HIS A 235 10.63 8.05 0.26
N LEU A 236 11.50 8.14 1.28
CA LEU A 236 11.18 8.81 2.55
C LEU A 236 10.85 10.28 2.33
N GLU A 237 11.66 11.00 1.56
CA GLU A 237 11.43 12.41 1.24
C GLU A 237 10.08 12.62 0.55
N ARG A 238 9.71 11.75 -0.40
CA ARG A 238 8.41 11.85 -1.07
C ARG A 238 7.24 11.59 -0.14
N MET A 239 7.35 10.60 0.74
CA MET A 239 6.31 10.33 1.74
C MET A 239 6.12 11.54 2.65
N VAL A 240 7.20 12.09 3.19
CA VAL A 240 7.16 13.28 4.06
C VAL A 240 6.65 14.51 3.29
N ALA A 241 7.09 14.71 2.05
CA ALA A 241 6.64 15.82 1.22
C ALA A 241 5.14 15.76 0.90
N ALA A 242 4.57 14.56 0.77
CA ALA A 242 3.15 14.34 0.55
C ALA A 242 2.28 14.72 1.77
N MET A 243 2.87 14.78 2.96
CA MET A 243 2.17 15.12 4.20
C MET A 243 2.06 16.64 4.43
N PRO A 244 1.04 17.10 5.19
CA PRO A 244 0.89 18.51 5.54
C PRO A 244 2.13 19.07 6.22
N ARG A 245 2.60 20.25 5.79
CA ARG A 245 3.82 20.90 6.30
C ARG A 245 3.86 20.96 7.84
N SER A 246 2.73 21.22 8.48
CA SER A 246 2.61 21.33 9.94
C SER A 246 2.83 20.03 10.71
N ARG A 247 2.77 18.87 10.06
CA ARG A 247 2.93 17.55 10.69
C ARG A 247 4.14 16.76 10.17
N ARG A 248 4.92 17.31 9.22
CA ARG A 248 5.99 16.57 8.52
C ARG A 248 7.02 15.96 9.46
N ASP A 249 7.46 16.69 10.48
CA ASP A 249 8.48 16.17 11.41
C ASP A 249 7.93 15.05 12.29
N GLU A 250 6.69 15.18 12.77
CA GLU A 250 5.99 14.15 13.52
C GLU A 250 5.75 12.90 12.64
N ASP A 251 5.18 13.09 11.46
CA ASP A 251 4.87 12.02 10.53
C ASP A 251 6.16 11.32 10.04
N ARG A 252 7.27 12.07 9.80
CA ARG A 252 8.58 11.49 9.48
C ARG A 252 9.04 10.54 10.58
N ARG A 253 8.99 10.96 11.85
CA ARG A 253 9.36 10.09 12.99
C ARG A 253 8.47 8.87 13.08
N ARG A 254 7.16 9.03 12.85
CA ARG A 254 6.20 7.90 12.87
C ARG A 254 6.44 6.92 11.72
N ILE A 255 6.73 7.40 10.51
CA ILE A 255 7.09 6.59 9.36
C ILE A 255 8.32 5.75 9.68
N LEU A 256 9.39 6.37 10.18
CA LEU A 256 10.63 5.68 10.53
C LEU A 256 10.39 4.61 11.62
N ALA A 257 9.68 4.97 12.69
CA ALA A 257 9.39 4.03 13.78
C ALA A 257 8.53 2.83 13.34
N LEU A 258 7.63 3.01 12.35
CA LEU A 258 6.86 1.91 11.79
C LEU A 258 7.70 1.06 10.84
N ALA A 259 8.55 1.68 10.02
CA ALA A 259 9.50 0.95 9.17
C ALA A 259 10.42 0.06 10.01
N GLU A 260 10.95 0.56 11.12
CA GLU A 260 11.74 -0.23 12.08
C GLU A 260 10.96 -1.42 12.66
N ARG A 261 9.67 -1.26 12.95
CA ARG A 261 8.82 -2.37 13.43
C ARG A 261 8.62 -3.44 12.37
N HIS A 262 8.39 -3.04 11.11
CA HIS A 262 8.30 -3.98 10.00
C HIS A 262 9.63 -4.70 9.77
N LEU A 263 10.73 -3.96 9.86
CA LEU A 263 12.08 -4.53 9.78
C LEU A 263 12.29 -5.57 10.89
N ALA A 264 11.80 -5.35 12.10
CA ALA A 264 11.94 -6.31 13.20
C ALA A 264 11.08 -7.59 13.05
N ASP A 265 10.16 -7.66 12.08
CA ASP A 265 9.35 -8.85 11.84
C ASP A 265 10.13 -9.93 11.08
N GLY A 266 10.59 -10.96 11.81
CA GLY A 266 11.36 -12.06 11.24
C GLY A 266 10.62 -12.85 10.15
N ARG A 267 9.28 -12.92 10.17
CA ARG A 267 8.53 -13.58 9.07
C ARG A 267 8.60 -12.76 7.79
N GLN A 268 8.50 -11.44 7.92
CA GLN A 268 8.60 -10.53 6.80
C GLN A 268 10.02 -10.54 6.20
N GLN A 269 11.06 -10.54 7.04
CA GLN A 269 12.44 -10.68 6.58
C GLN A 269 12.66 -11.99 5.82
N GLN A 270 12.14 -13.11 6.32
CA GLN A 270 12.29 -14.40 5.63
C GLN A 270 11.62 -14.40 4.26
N ARG A 271 10.45 -13.74 4.15
CA ARG A 271 9.76 -13.55 2.88
C ARG A 271 10.60 -12.72 1.92
N TRP A 272 11.11 -11.56 2.34
CA TRP A 272 11.99 -10.75 1.50
C TRP A 272 13.26 -11.51 1.09
N ARG A 273 13.83 -12.29 2.00
CA ARG A 273 14.96 -13.16 1.68
C ARG A 273 14.61 -14.14 0.56
N SER A 274 13.47 -14.83 0.63
CA SER A 274 13.03 -15.72 -0.45
C SER A 274 12.67 -15.01 -1.76
N GLU A 275 12.27 -13.74 -1.70
CA GLU A 275 11.91 -12.94 -2.88
C GLU A 275 13.13 -12.37 -3.60
N HIS A 276 14.19 -12.03 -2.85
CA HIS A 276 15.32 -11.26 -3.37
C HIS A 276 16.62 -12.05 -3.47
N TRP A 277 16.83 -13.08 -2.66
CA TRP A 277 17.98 -13.95 -2.79
C TRP A 277 17.66 -15.15 -3.68
N ASP A 278 18.49 -15.36 -4.70
CA ASP A 278 18.48 -16.55 -5.56
C ASP A 278 19.92 -17.02 -5.80
N ASP A 279 20.25 -18.25 -5.43
CA ASP A 279 21.58 -18.87 -5.56
C ASP A 279 22.77 -17.97 -5.20
N GLY A 280 22.68 -17.30 -4.04
CA GLY A 280 23.74 -16.40 -3.54
C GLY A 280 23.86 -15.08 -4.32
N THR A 281 22.89 -14.78 -5.17
CA THR A 281 22.73 -13.49 -5.83
C THR A 281 21.56 -12.73 -5.21
N LEU A 282 21.82 -11.50 -4.77
CA LEU A 282 20.77 -10.62 -4.30
C LEU A 282 20.25 -9.80 -5.48
N SER A 283 19.02 -10.09 -5.90
CA SER A 283 18.33 -9.41 -6.99
C SER A 283 17.58 -8.18 -6.46
N TRP A 284 17.96 -7.01 -6.95
CA TRP A 284 17.24 -5.77 -6.71
C TRP A 284 17.40 -4.84 -7.91
N THR A 285 16.29 -4.27 -8.35
CA THR A 285 16.26 -3.26 -9.39
C THR A 285 15.48 -2.07 -8.88
N TRP A 286 16.11 -0.90 -8.98
CA TRP A 286 15.42 0.37 -8.82
C TRP A 286 15.73 1.22 -10.02
N THR A 287 14.66 1.66 -10.67
CA THR A 287 14.75 2.71 -11.68
C THR A 287 14.28 3.98 -11.00
N PRO A 288 15.16 4.97 -10.75
CA PRO A 288 14.70 6.27 -10.30
C PRO A 288 13.68 6.76 -11.33
N PRO A 289 12.46 7.15 -10.92
CA PRO A 289 11.53 7.72 -11.89
C PRO A 289 12.18 8.96 -12.49
N ALA A 290 11.97 9.16 -13.80
CA ALA A 290 12.36 10.39 -14.48
C ALA A 290 11.92 11.57 -13.62
N ASP A 291 12.88 12.41 -13.19
CA ASP A 291 12.62 13.52 -12.30
C ASP A 291 11.43 14.32 -12.88
N PRO A 292 10.28 14.37 -12.19
CA PRO A 292 9.13 15.11 -12.71
C PRO A 292 9.34 16.62 -12.63
N ARG A 293 10.56 17.09 -12.39
CA ARG A 293 10.91 18.49 -12.62
C ARG A 293 11.07 18.73 -14.13
N PRO A 294 10.04 19.35 -14.70
CA PRO A 294 10.30 20.58 -15.42
C PRO A 294 9.50 21.72 -14.77
N ASN A 295 10.23 22.72 -14.29
CA ASN A 295 9.77 24.05 -13.83
C ASN A 295 9.13 24.16 -12.45
#